data_AF-A0A977R2Q7-F1
#
_entry.id   AF-A0A977R2Q7-F1
#
_cell.length_a   1.000
_cell.length_b   1.000
_cell.length_c   1.000
_cell.angle_alpha   90.00
_cell.angle_beta   90.00
_cell.angle_gamma   90.00
#
_symmetry.space_group_name_H-M   'P 1'
#
loop_
_entity.id
_entity.type
_entity.pdbx_description
1 polymer ?
#
loop_
_entity_poly.entity_id
_entity_poly.type
_entity_poly.pdbx_seq_one_letter_code
_entity_poly.pdbx_strand_id
1 'polypeptide(L)'
;MFNLLFVVFFALFLLLVLYVMNFFMSYKKMDLLKVGAFESGFLSIGKIQNSFSIHFFIMMLMFVIFDLEIVMFLGLLISDVSSMLSFLMLMVFIFGGFYMEWYYGKLIWVI
;
A
#
# COMPACT_ATOMS: atom_id res chain seq x y z
N MET A 1 3.62 -7.49 26.98
CA MET A 1 2.52 -8.06 26.17
C MET A 1 1.16 -7.46 26.53
N PHE A 2 0.72 -7.49 27.80
CA PHE A 2 -0.57 -6.93 28.21
C PHE A 2 -0.75 -5.43 27.89
N ASN A 3 0.28 -4.60 28.11
CA ASN A 3 0.21 -3.17 27.78
C ASN A 3 0.01 -2.90 26.28
N LEU A 4 0.63 -3.69 25.39
CA LEU A 4 0.44 -3.55 23.94
C LEU A 4 -0.99 -3.89 23.53
N LEU A 5 -1.54 -4.99 24.08
CA LEU A 5 -2.94 -5.35 23.86
C LEU A 5 -3.87 -4.23 24.33
N PHE A 6 -3.63 -3.68 25.52
CA PHE A 6 -4.43 -2.57 26.06
C PHE A 6 -4.42 -1.35 25.15
N VAL A 7 -3.25 -0.94 24.64
CA VAL A 7 -3.13 0.21 23.71
C VAL A 7 -3.91 -0.04 22.42
N VAL A 8 -3.81 -1.24 21.82
CA VAL A 8 -4.54 -1.59 20.60
C VAL A 8 -6.05 -1.58 20.83
N PHE A 9 -6.52 -2.19 21.92
CA PHE A 9 -7.94 -2.19 22.27
C PHE A 9 -8.46 -0.78 22.52
N PHE A 10 -7.69 0.05 23.22
CA PHE A 10 -8.06 1.44 23.48
C PHE A 10 -8.15 2.27 22.20
N ALA A 11 -7.20 2.09 21.26
CA ALA A 11 -7.23 2.77 19.96
C ALA A 11 -8.45 2.37 19.11
N LEU A 12 -8.76 1.08 19.02
CA LEU A 12 -9.95 0.58 18.32
C LEU A 12 -11.24 1.06 18.96
N PHE A 13 -11.28 1.06 20.30
CA PHE A 13 -12.42 1.58 21.06
C PHE A 13 -12.66 3.06 20.77
N LEU A 14 -11.61 3.90 20.82
CA LEU A 14 -11.70 5.32 20.50
C LEU A 14 -12.19 5.56 19.06
N LEU A 15 -11.65 4.82 18.08
CA LEU A 15 -12.10 4.92 16.68
C LEU A 15 -13.60 4.64 16.54
N LEU A 16 -14.09 3.58 17.19
CA LEU A 16 -15.52 3.23 17.18
C LEU A 16 -16.37 4.30 17.86
N VAL A 17 -15.97 4.77 19.04
CA VAL A 17 -16.70 5.81 19.77
C VAL A 17 -16.80 7.09 18.95
N LEU A 18 -15.68 7.56 18.37
CA LEU A 18 -15.66 8.77 17.54
C LEU A 18 -16.51 8.61 16.27
N TYR A 19 -16.43 7.45 15.61
CA TYR A 19 -17.25 7.17 14.44
C TYR A 19 -18.74 7.17 14.77
N VAL A 20 -19.14 6.48 15.84
CA VAL A 20 -20.55 6.40 16.28
C VAL A 20 -21.05 7.76 16.74
N MET A 21 -20.26 8.51 17.52
CA MET A 21 -20.61 9.87 17.93
C MET A 21 -20.83 10.77 16.72
N ASN A 22 -19.93 10.76 15.73
CA ASN A 22 -20.10 11.55 14.51
C ASN A 22 -21.33 11.09 13.71
N PHE A 23 -21.56 9.78 13.63
CA PHE A 23 -22.73 9.24 12.94
C PHE A 23 -24.06 9.72 13.55
N PHE A 24 -24.14 9.84 14.89
CA PHE A 24 -25.34 10.35 15.57
C PHE A 24 -25.44 11.88 15.61
N MET A 25 -24.31 12.59 15.75
CA MET A 25 -24.29 14.06 15.85
C MET A 25 -24.45 14.75 14.48
N SER A 26 -24.06 14.09 13.39
CA SER A 26 -24.10 14.68 12.04
C SER A 26 -25.52 14.83 11.51
N TYR A 27 -25.81 16.00 10.94
CA TYR A 27 -27.05 16.25 10.21
C TYR A 27 -26.99 15.60 8.82
N LYS A 28 -27.85 14.61 8.57
CA LYS A 28 -27.89 13.85 7.32
C LYS A 28 -29.08 14.26 6.47
N LYS A 29 -28.82 15.06 5.42
CA LYS A 29 -29.79 15.36 4.37
C LYS A 29 -29.59 14.40 3.19
N MET A 30 -30.64 13.63 2.85
CA MET A 30 -30.62 12.62 1.78
C MET A 30 -31.10 13.23 0.44
N ASP A 31 -30.38 14.22 -0.08
CA ASP A 31 -30.66 14.75 -1.42
C ASP A 31 -30.05 13.83 -2.49
N LEU A 32 -30.80 13.54 -3.56
CA LEU A 32 -30.34 12.65 -4.65
C LEU A 32 -29.00 13.09 -5.26
N LEU A 33 -28.80 14.41 -5.44
CA LEU A 33 -27.55 14.99 -5.94
C LEU A 33 -26.38 14.85 -4.96
N LYS A 34 -26.65 14.77 -3.66
CA LYS A 34 -25.63 14.59 -2.61
C LYS A 34 -25.23 13.12 -2.44
N VAL A 35 -26.16 12.20 -2.70
CA VAL A 35 -25.93 10.75 -2.62
C VAL A 35 -25.32 10.19 -3.92
N GLY A 36 -25.54 10.86 -5.06
CA GLY A 36 -24.97 10.49 -6.35
C GLY A 36 -23.44 10.61 -6.41
N ALA A 37 -22.83 9.89 -7.36
CA ALA A 37 -21.41 10.01 -7.64
C ALA A 37 -21.08 11.43 -8.14
N PHE A 38 -19.96 11.98 -7.66
CA PHE A 38 -19.50 13.29 -8.09
C PHE A 38 -18.83 13.20 -9.47
N GLU A 39 -19.51 13.70 -10.50
CA GLU A 39 -18.94 13.92 -11.83
C GLU A 39 -19.20 15.35 -12.29
N SER A 40 -18.91 16.35 -11.45
CA SER A 40 -19.07 17.77 -11.79
C SER A 40 -20.45 18.14 -12.36
N GLY A 41 -21.52 17.48 -11.90
CA GLY A 41 -22.90 17.71 -12.36
C GLY A 41 -23.31 16.92 -13.61
N PHE A 42 -22.44 16.08 -14.16
CA PHE A 42 -22.77 15.16 -15.25
C PHE A 42 -23.39 13.86 -14.71
N LEU A 43 -24.18 13.21 -15.57
CA LEU A 43 -24.68 11.86 -15.33
C LEU A 43 -23.52 10.88 -15.43
N SER A 44 -23.37 10.00 -14.44
CA SER A 44 -22.29 9.01 -14.43
C SER A 44 -22.31 8.14 -15.68
N ILE A 45 -21.34 8.36 -16.56
CA ILE A 45 -21.26 7.65 -17.84
C ILE A 45 -20.52 6.32 -17.62
N GLY A 46 -21.33 5.26 -17.48
CA GLY A 46 -20.89 3.89 -17.65
C GLY A 46 -20.44 3.17 -16.38
N LYS A 47 -20.18 1.87 -16.54
CA LYS A 47 -19.58 1.03 -15.50
C LYS A 47 -18.09 1.37 -15.42
N ILE A 48 -17.54 1.40 -14.22
CA ILE A 48 -16.10 1.53 -13.94
C ILE A 48 -15.40 0.20 -14.28
N GLN A 49 -15.55 -0.25 -15.53
CA GLN A 49 -14.87 -1.41 -16.12
C GLN A 49 -13.93 -0.95 -17.22
N ASN A 50 -13.34 0.23 -17.05
CA ASN A 50 -12.29 0.68 -17.95
C ASN A 50 -11.07 -0.20 -17.77
N SER A 51 -10.39 -0.51 -18.89
CA SER A 51 -9.09 -1.12 -18.89
C SER A 51 -8.15 -0.28 -18.02
N PHE A 52 -7.72 -0.86 -16.91
CA PHE A 52 -6.76 -0.24 -16.00
C PHE A 52 -5.38 -0.21 -16.68
N SER A 53 -4.57 0.80 -16.37
CA SER A 53 -3.24 0.89 -16.97
C SER A 53 -2.32 -0.21 -16.43
N ILE A 54 -1.66 -0.91 -17.35
CA ILE A 54 -0.76 -2.04 -17.04
C ILE A 54 0.43 -1.56 -16.18
N HIS A 55 0.78 -0.27 -16.22
CA HIS A 55 1.86 0.31 -15.43
C HIS A 55 1.65 0.14 -13.92
N PHE A 56 0.44 0.35 -13.41
CA PHE A 56 0.16 0.14 -11.99
C PHE A 56 0.29 -1.32 -11.59
N PHE A 57 -0.07 -2.25 -12.48
CA PHE A 57 0.11 -3.67 -12.25
C PHE A 57 1.59 -4.06 -12.18
N ILE A 58 2.42 -3.51 -13.08
CA ILE A 58 3.88 -3.72 -13.03
C ILE A 58 4.45 -3.19 -11.72
N MET A 59 4.07 -1.98 -11.28
CA MET A 59 4.53 -1.43 -10.00
C MET A 59 4.13 -2.29 -8.79
N MET A 60 2.92 -2.88 -8.81
CA MET A 60 2.47 -3.80 -7.76
C MET A 60 3.34 -5.07 -7.72
N LEU A 61 3.59 -5.69 -8.87
CA LEU A 61 4.42 -6.91 -8.94
C LEU A 61 5.84 -6.64 -8.43
N MET A 62 6.41 -5.50 -8.82
CA MET A 62 7.73 -5.06 -8.38
C MET A 62 7.79 -4.88 -6.87
N PHE A 63 6.77 -4.24 -6.28
CA PHE A 63 6.67 -4.06 -4.84
C PHE A 63 6.65 -5.41 -4.10
N VAL A 64 5.92 -6.41 -4.58
CA VAL A 64 5.86 -7.74 -3.97
C VAL A 64 7.22 -8.42 -3.97
N ILE A 65 7.96 -8.34 -5.08
CA ILE A 65 9.31 -8.94 -5.18
C ILE A 65 10.28 -8.23 -4.23
N PHE A 66 10.28 -6.89 -4.22
CA PHE A 66 11.15 -6.11 -3.36
C PHE A 66 10.85 -6.30 -1.86
N ASP A 67 9.58 -6.48 -1.48
CA ASP A 67 9.20 -6.79 -0.09
C ASP A 67 9.77 -8.13 0.37
N LEU A 68 9.75 -9.15 -0.49
CA LEU A 68 10.39 -10.44 -0.22
C LEU A 68 11.92 -10.32 -0.06
N GLU A 69 12.56 -9.48 -0.86
CA GLU A 69 14.00 -9.19 -0.75
C GLU A 69 14.35 -8.54 0.58
N ILE A 70 13.54 -7.59 1.06
CA ILE A 70 13.71 -6.96 2.38
C ILE A 70 13.55 -7.99 3.51
N VAL A 71 12.57 -8.90 3.40
CA VAL A 71 12.40 -9.99 4.39
C VAL A 71 13.63 -10.88 4.44
N MET A 72 14.20 -11.26 3.27
CA MET A 72 15.45 -12.03 3.23
C MET A 72 16.63 -11.26 3.82
N PHE A 73 16.72 -9.96 3.56
CA PHE A 73 17.74 -9.09 4.11
C PHE A 73 17.68 -9.00 5.65
N LEU A 74 16.47 -8.83 6.21
CA LEU A 74 16.24 -8.86 7.66
C LEU A 74 16.64 -10.20 8.28
N GLY A 75 16.36 -11.31 7.61
CA GLY A 75 16.78 -12.64 8.05
C GLY A 75 18.31 -12.78 8.15
N LEU A 76 19.06 -12.23 7.19
CA LEU A 76 20.52 -12.24 7.22
C LEU A 76 21.09 -11.34 8.33
N LEU A 77 20.46 -10.20 8.63
CA LEU A 77 20.94 -9.32 9.71
C LEU A 77 20.91 -9.98 11.10
N ILE A 78 20.02 -10.95 11.30
CA ILE A 78 19.90 -11.71 12.55
C ILE A 78 20.92 -12.85 12.62
N SER A 79 21.52 -13.24 11.48
CA SER A 79 22.49 -14.33 11.41
C SER A 79 23.91 -13.92 11.83
N ASP A 80 24.73 -14.88 12.23
CA ASP A 80 26.11 -14.65 12.70
C ASP A 80 27.00 -13.97 11.66
N VAL A 81 28.04 -13.27 12.13
CA VAL A 81 29.04 -12.51 11.34
C VAL A 81 29.70 -13.32 10.21
N SER A 82 29.67 -14.65 10.28
CA SER A 82 30.11 -15.53 9.19
C SER A 82 29.29 -15.40 7.90
N SER A 83 28.14 -14.72 7.92
CA SER A 83 27.25 -14.50 6.78
C SER A 83 27.54 -13.23 5.96
N MET A 84 28.70 -12.59 6.15
CA MET A 84 29.11 -11.41 5.37
C MET A 84 29.11 -11.65 3.86
N LEU A 85 29.48 -12.86 3.41
CA LEU A 85 29.46 -13.21 1.99
C LEU A 85 28.02 -13.27 1.43
N SER A 86 27.09 -13.88 2.17
CA SER A 86 25.67 -13.91 1.79
C SER A 86 25.03 -12.53 1.81
N PHE A 87 25.42 -11.67 2.75
CA PHE A 87 24.99 -10.27 2.77
C PHE A 87 25.42 -9.52 1.51
N LEU A 88 26.70 -9.63 1.15
CA LEU A 88 27.22 -8.98 -0.07
C LEU A 88 26.54 -9.50 -1.34
N MET A 89 26.33 -10.82 -1.45
CA MET A 89 25.62 -11.41 -2.58
C MET A 89 24.18 -10.90 -2.70
N LEU A 90 23.46 -10.82 -1.57
CA LEU A 90 22.07 -10.35 -1.56
C LEU A 90 21.99 -8.85 -1.87
N MET A 91 22.94 -8.04 -1.38
CA MET A 91 23.03 -6.62 -1.73
C MET A 91 23.27 -6.42 -3.23
N VAL A 92 24.21 -7.15 -3.83
CA VAL A 92 24.46 -7.10 -5.28
C VAL A 92 23.22 -7.53 -6.07
N PHE A 93 22.50 -8.54 -5.59
CA PHE A 93 21.25 -8.98 -6.21
C PHE A 93 20.18 -7.88 -6.20
N ILE A 94 19.91 -7.24 -5.06
CA ILE A 94 18.91 -6.15 -4.93
C ILE A 94 19.30 -4.97 -5.83
N PHE A 95 20.52 -4.43 -5.69
CA PHE A 95 20.96 -3.27 -6.47
C PHE A 95 21.03 -3.57 -7.97
N GLY A 96 21.45 -4.78 -8.34
CA GLY A 96 21.50 -5.25 -9.72
C GLY A 96 20.11 -5.38 -10.35
N GLY A 97 19.16 -5.97 -9.61
CA GLY A 97 17.75 -6.09 -10.02
C GLY A 97 17.12 -4.72 -10.27
N PHE A 98 17.27 -3.82 -9.29
CA PHE A 98 16.77 -2.45 -9.38
C PHE A 98 17.36 -1.68 -10.58
N TYR A 99 18.68 -1.80 -10.79
CA TYR A 99 19.34 -1.17 -11.94
C TYR A 99 18.82 -1.70 -13.28
N MET A 100 18.64 -3.02 -13.39
CA MET A 100 18.09 -3.63 -14.60
C MET A 100 16.68 -3.12 -14.90
N GLU A 101 15.82 -3.04 -13.89
CA GLU A 101 14.44 -2.59 -14.05
C GLU A 101 14.34 -1.11 -14.44
N TRP A 102 15.25 -0.28 -13.92
CA TRP A 102 15.40 1.10 -14.35
C TRP A 102 15.86 1.17 -15.81
N TYR A 103 16.87 0.39 -16.19
CA TYR A 103 17.36 0.35 -17.58
C TYR A 103 16.26 -0.07 -18.58
N TYR A 104 15.40 -1.01 -18.20
CA TYR A 104 14.24 -1.43 -19.02
C TYR A 104 13.09 -0.40 -19.03
N GLY A 105 13.22 0.72 -18.33
CA GLY A 105 12.24 1.80 -18.33
C GLY A 105 10.91 1.45 -17.67
N LYS A 106 10.82 0.33 -16.94
CA LYS A 106 9.59 -0.10 -16.25
C LYS A 106 9.16 0.85 -15.14
N LEU A 107 10.12 1.62 -14.62
CA LEU A 107 9.93 2.63 -13.57
C LEU A 107 9.54 4.01 -14.13
N ILE A 108 9.67 4.24 -15.44
CA ILE A 108 9.26 5.51 -16.04
C ILE A 108 7.76 5.49 -16.26
N TRP A 109 7.09 6.47 -15.67
CA TRP A 109 5.71 6.74 -15.99
C TRP A 109 5.66 7.53 -17.30
N VAL A 110 5.25 6.86 -18.38
CA VAL A 110 4.85 7.56 -19.60
C VAL A 110 3.40 8.01 -19.38
N ILE A 111 3.22 9.33 -19.34
CA ILE A 111 1.90 9.99 -19.32
C ILE A 111 1.23 9.82 -20.68
#